data_AF-A0A7S4EGU5-F1
#
_entry.id   AF-A0A7S4EGU5-F1
#
_cell.length_a   1.000
_cell.length_b   1.000
_cell.length_c   1.000
_cell.angle_alpha   90.00
_cell.angle_beta   90.00
_cell.angle_gamma   90.00
#
_symmetry.space_group_name_H-M   'P 1'
#
loop_
_entity.id
_entity.type
_entity.pdbx_description
1 polymer ?
#
loop_
_entity_poly.entity_id
_entity_poly.type
_entity_poly.pdbx_seq_one_letter_code
_entity_poly.pdbx_strand_id
1 'polypeptide(L)'
;MFVKLYLYQLSRALAHIHALGICHRDIKPQNLLVNPKNQQLKLCDFGSAKALVRGEPNVSYICSRYYRAPELIFGSTDYTTAIDIWSEGCVGAELLLGQPLFPGDSGVDQLVEIIKVLGTPTKEEIRSMNSNYIEFKFPQIKGCQWKKIFRNKTPDAAMDFIAKTLAYTPSKRLNPLEGCAHPFFDELRTYGAELPNNGGSPPPLFDWTPHELAAPQEWLDKLIPPWVDGGDEKQPGR
;
A
#
# COMPACT_ATOMS: atom_id res chain seq x y z
N MET A 1 -6.76 14.50 -5.39
CA MET A 1 -6.33 13.90 -6.67
C MET A 1 -4.93 13.27 -6.64
N PHE A 2 -3.81 14.02 -6.59
CA PHE A 2 -2.47 13.43 -6.80
C PHE A 2 -2.10 12.23 -5.90
N VAL A 3 -2.44 12.27 -4.60
CA VAL A 3 -2.21 11.14 -3.69
C VAL A 3 -2.94 9.87 -4.16
N LYS A 4 -4.20 9.99 -4.61
CA LYS A 4 -4.97 8.88 -5.17
C LYS A 4 -4.27 8.33 -6.41
N LEU A 5 -3.86 9.22 -7.32
CA LEU A 5 -3.25 8.85 -8.58
C LEU A 5 -1.94 8.08 -8.40
N TYR A 6 -1.08 8.52 -7.48
CA TYR A 6 0.20 7.86 -7.22
C TYR A 6 0.04 6.55 -6.46
N LEU A 7 -0.82 6.50 -5.44
CA LEU A 7 -1.07 5.26 -4.72
C LEU A 7 -1.76 4.23 -5.61
N TYR A 8 -2.66 4.63 -6.50
CA TYR A 8 -3.27 3.70 -7.45
C TYR A 8 -2.24 3.05 -8.38
N GLN A 9 -1.35 3.86 -8.97
CA GLN A 9 -0.28 3.37 -9.84
C GLN A 9 0.73 2.49 -9.07
N LEU A 10 1.00 2.81 -7.81
CA LEU A 10 1.82 1.97 -6.92
C LEU A 10 1.13 0.64 -6.62
N SER A 11 -0.14 0.64 -6.20
CA SER A 11 -0.93 -0.58 -5.96
C SER A 11 -0.94 -1.48 -7.20
N ARG A 12 -1.11 -0.89 -8.40
CA ARG A 12 -1.09 -1.64 -9.67
C ARG A 12 0.30 -2.21 -9.98
N ALA A 13 1.36 -1.44 -9.77
CA ALA A 13 2.73 -1.94 -9.93
C ALA A 13 3.03 -3.11 -8.97
N LEU A 14 2.58 -3.01 -7.71
CA LEU A 14 2.69 -4.08 -6.73
C LEU A 14 1.87 -5.31 -7.13
N ALA A 15 0.63 -5.13 -7.58
CA ALA A 15 -0.21 -6.22 -8.09
C ALA A 15 0.51 -7.02 -9.18
N HIS A 16 1.12 -6.32 -10.14
CA HIS A 16 1.87 -6.95 -11.23
C HIS A 16 3.04 -7.80 -10.72
N ILE A 17 3.93 -7.23 -9.90
CA ILE A 17 5.13 -7.97 -9.44
C ILE A 17 4.77 -9.08 -8.45
N HIS A 18 3.73 -8.89 -7.63
CA HIS A 18 3.27 -9.90 -6.67
C HIS A 18 2.62 -11.10 -7.36
N ALA A 19 1.94 -10.89 -8.50
CA ALA A 19 1.42 -11.97 -9.33
C ALA A 19 2.53 -12.87 -9.92
N LEU A 20 3.75 -12.34 -10.04
CA LEU A 20 4.96 -13.07 -10.42
C LEU A 20 5.70 -13.69 -9.22
N GLY A 21 5.17 -13.54 -8.00
CA GLY A 21 5.83 -13.96 -6.76
C GLY A 21 7.01 -13.09 -6.34
N ILE A 22 7.21 -11.94 -6.98
CA ILE A 22 8.32 -11.02 -6.71
C ILE A 22 7.91 -10.03 -5.64
N CYS A 23 8.69 -9.95 -4.56
CA CYS A 23 8.58 -8.90 -3.55
C CYS A 23 9.66 -7.84 -3.79
N HIS A 24 9.29 -6.56 -3.75
CA HIS A 24 10.22 -5.44 -3.96
C HIS A 24 11.18 -5.25 -2.79
N ARG A 25 10.66 -5.35 -1.56
CA ARG A 25 11.42 -5.28 -0.28
C ARG A 25 12.09 -3.94 0.03
N ASP A 26 11.78 -2.90 -0.72
CA ASP A 26 12.28 -1.53 -0.47
C ASP A 26 11.35 -0.46 -1.08
N ILE A 27 10.04 -0.59 -0.87
CA ILE A 27 9.08 0.43 -1.28
C ILE A 27 9.24 1.66 -0.36
N LYS A 28 9.53 2.81 -0.97
CA LYS A 28 9.74 4.10 -0.31
C LYS A 28 9.65 5.23 -1.34
N PRO A 29 9.41 6.49 -0.95
CA PRO A 29 9.25 7.60 -1.87
C PRO A 29 10.41 7.77 -2.86
N GLN A 30 11.65 7.49 -2.44
CA GLN A 30 12.84 7.62 -3.30
C GLN A 30 12.85 6.64 -4.48
N ASN A 31 12.13 5.52 -4.37
CA ASN A 31 12.03 4.48 -5.39
C ASN A 31 10.76 4.62 -6.27
N LEU A 32 10.04 5.75 -6.13
CA LEU A 32 8.84 6.07 -6.91
C LEU A 32 9.14 7.22 -7.85
N LEU A 33 9.49 6.90 -9.10
CA LEU A 33 9.76 7.91 -10.12
C LEU A 33 8.46 8.56 -10.55
N VAL A 34 8.41 9.88 -10.55
CA VAL A 34 7.24 10.66 -10.97
C VAL A 34 7.61 11.55 -12.13
N ASN A 35 6.85 11.46 -13.22
CA ASN A 35 6.93 12.43 -14.30
C ASN A 35 5.93 13.58 -14.03
N PRO A 36 6.40 14.80 -13.71
CA PRO A 36 5.51 15.91 -13.34
C PRO A 36 4.68 16.47 -14.50
N LYS A 37 4.99 16.10 -15.76
CA LYS A 37 4.20 16.56 -16.92
C LYS A 37 2.95 15.73 -17.14
N ASN A 38 3.05 14.40 -17.00
CA ASN A 38 1.94 13.48 -17.28
C ASN A 38 1.49 12.68 -16.04
N GLN A 39 2.09 12.95 -14.88
CA GLN A 39 1.77 12.35 -13.59
C GLN A 39 1.90 10.81 -13.55
N GLN A 40 2.68 10.24 -14.47
CA GLN A 40 3.01 8.82 -14.45
C GLN A 40 3.96 8.51 -13.29
N LEU A 41 3.62 7.49 -12.52
CA LEU A 41 4.48 6.89 -11.51
C LEU A 41 5.09 5.60 -12.06
N LYS A 42 6.39 5.41 -11.82
CA LYS A 42 7.10 4.15 -12.14
C LYS A 42 7.90 3.71 -10.92
N LEU A 43 7.66 2.46 -10.50
CA LEU A 43 8.47 1.80 -9.49
C LEU A 43 9.87 1.50 -10.07
N CYS A 44 10.92 1.80 -9.32
CA CYS A 44 12.30 1.52 -9.70
C CYS A 44 13.09 0.88 -8.54
N ASP A 45 14.37 0.57 -8.79
CA ASP A 45 15.31 -0.03 -7.82
C ASP A 45 14.92 -1.43 -7.31
N PHE A 46 14.95 -2.39 -8.22
CA PHE A 46 14.77 -3.81 -7.91
C PHE A 46 16.03 -4.47 -7.32
N GLY A 47 17.04 -3.70 -6.87
CA GLY A 47 18.28 -4.25 -6.32
C GLY A 47 18.07 -5.06 -5.03
N SER A 48 17.00 -4.76 -4.30
CA SER A 48 16.56 -5.53 -3.13
C SER A 48 15.47 -6.55 -3.44
N ALA A 49 14.93 -6.61 -4.65
CA ALA A 49 13.79 -7.47 -4.96
C ALA A 49 14.17 -8.96 -4.93
N LYS A 50 13.19 -9.83 -4.64
CA LYS A 50 13.38 -11.29 -4.65
C LYS A 50 12.06 -12.01 -4.94
N ALA A 51 12.10 -13.08 -5.73
CA ALA A 51 11.02 -14.04 -5.81
C ALA A 51 10.93 -14.83 -4.50
N LEU A 52 9.81 -14.70 -3.78
CA LEU A 52 9.62 -15.36 -2.49
C LEU A 52 9.05 -16.77 -2.70
N VAL A 53 9.79 -17.77 -2.24
CA VAL A 53 9.37 -19.18 -2.30
C VAL A 53 8.93 -19.62 -0.91
N ARG A 54 7.72 -20.16 -0.79
CA ARG A 54 7.17 -20.64 0.48
C ARG A 54 8.08 -21.71 1.09
N GLY A 55 8.48 -21.52 2.34
CA GLY A 55 9.36 -22.44 3.07
C GLY A 55 10.86 -22.10 2.95
N GLU A 56 11.25 -21.20 2.04
CA GLU A 56 12.62 -20.71 1.97
C GLU A 56 12.82 -19.49 2.88
N PRO A 57 13.84 -19.49 3.75
CA PRO A 57 14.12 -18.35 4.62
C PRO A 57 14.68 -17.16 3.82
N ASN A 58 14.34 -15.97 4.28
CA ASN A 58 14.76 -14.69 3.70
C ASN A 58 15.39 -13.79 4.77
N VAL A 59 16.29 -12.90 4.36
CA VAL A 59 16.91 -11.91 5.25
C VAL A 59 15.84 -10.96 5.78
N SER A 60 15.75 -10.83 7.10
CA SER A 60 14.77 -9.98 7.80
C SER A 60 15.20 -8.52 7.89
N TYR A 61 16.50 -8.25 7.97
CA TYR A 61 17.07 -6.90 7.96
C TYR A 61 17.11 -6.32 6.54
N ILE A 62 15.92 -6.09 5.99
CA ILE A 62 15.69 -5.49 4.67
C ILE A 62 14.72 -4.32 4.80
N CYS A 63 14.45 -3.61 3.71
CA CYS A 63 13.62 -2.41 3.65
C CYS A 63 14.21 -1.21 4.40
N SER A 64 14.03 -0.02 3.84
CA SER A 64 14.33 1.24 4.51
C SER A 64 13.48 1.40 5.78
N ARG A 65 14.09 1.89 6.86
CA ARG A 65 13.58 1.75 8.24
C ARG A 65 12.14 2.26 8.44
N TYR A 66 11.81 3.45 7.96
CA TYR A 66 10.49 4.07 8.17
C TYR A 66 9.34 3.33 7.48
N TYR A 67 9.66 2.52 6.47
CA TYR A 67 8.69 1.75 5.66
C TYR A 67 8.74 0.26 5.99
N ARG A 68 9.55 -0.15 6.97
CA ARG A 68 9.76 -1.55 7.33
C ARG A 68 8.56 -2.12 8.08
N ALA A 69 8.03 -3.23 7.57
CA ALA A 69 6.92 -3.96 8.19
C ALA A 69 7.31 -4.53 9.57
N PRO A 70 6.35 -4.60 10.52
CA PRO A 70 6.66 -4.99 11.89
C PRO A 70 7.20 -6.41 12.01
N GLU A 71 6.75 -7.36 11.18
CA GLU A 71 7.28 -8.73 11.13
C GLU A 71 8.78 -8.79 10.81
N LEU A 72 9.30 -7.85 10.00
CA LEU A 72 10.73 -7.75 9.72
C LEU A 72 11.49 -7.22 10.94
N ILE A 73 10.88 -6.33 11.72
CA ILE A 73 11.43 -5.85 13.00
C ILE A 73 11.46 -6.98 14.04
N PHE A 74 10.43 -7.83 14.04
CA PHE A 74 10.39 -9.07 14.83
C PHE A 74 11.32 -10.17 14.28
N GLY A 75 12.02 -9.93 13.17
CA GLY A 75 13.01 -10.85 12.62
C GLY A 75 12.43 -12.07 11.89
N SER A 76 11.19 -12.00 11.40
CA SER A 76 10.62 -13.06 10.55
C SER A 76 11.48 -13.26 9.30
N THR A 77 11.67 -14.52 8.93
CA THR A 77 12.39 -14.94 7.71
C THR A 77 11.46 -15.58 6.68
N ASP A 78 10.20 -15.83 7.07
CA ASP A 78 9.13 -16.47 6.32
C ASP A 78 8.04 -15.47 5.87
N TYR A 79 8.39 -14.18 5.83
CA TYR A 79 7.52 -13.10 5.36
C TYR A 79 7.10 -13.27 3.90
N THR A 80 6.05 -12.57 3.51
CA THR A 80 5.47 -12.59 2.16
C THR A 80 5.56 -11.23 1.49
N THR A 81 5.01 -11.11 0.28
CA THR A 81 4.86 -9.84 -0.44
C THR A 81 4.05 -8.79 0.32
N ALA A 82 3.30 -9.20 1.37
CA ALA A 82 2.55 -8.30 2.25
C ALA A 82 3.42 -7.24 2.96
N ILE A 83 4.75 -7.40 3.01
CA ILE A 83 5.64 -6.35 3.51
C ILE A 83 5.64 -5.11 2.60
N ASP A 84 5.49 -5.28 1.29
CA ASP A 84 5.41 -4.16 0.35
C ASP A 84 4.11 -3.37 0.53
N ILE A 85 3.02 -4.05 0.92
CA ILE A 85 1.72 -3.41 1.22
C ILE A 85 1.80 -2.56 2.48
N TRP A 86 2.53 -3.03 3.50
CA TRP A 86 2.81 -2.21 4.67
C TRP A 86 3.57 -0.94 4.27
N SER A 87 4.62 -1.10 3.46
CA SER A 87 5.43 0.03 2.98
C SER A 87 4.61 1.01 2.13
N GLU A 88 3.69 0.53 1.29
CA GLU A 88 2.71 1.37 0.57
C GLU A 88 1.83 2.17 1.54
N GLY A 89 1.35 1.55 2.61
CA GLY A 89 0.62 2.24 3.67
C GLY A 89 1.43 3.35 4.32
N CYS A 90 2.72 3.10 4.60
CA CYS A 90 3.64 4.11 5.11
C CYS A 90 3.83 5.27 4.13
N VAL A 91 4.04 4.98 2.84
CA VAL A 91 4.15 6.00 1.77
C VAL A 91 2.87 6.82 1.68
N GLY A 92 1.71 6.17 1.67
CA GLY A 92 0.42 6.85 1.57
C GLY A 92 0.13 7.75 2.76
N ALA A 93 0.46 7.29 3.98
CA ALA A 93 0.36 8.11 5.17
C ALA A 93 1.31 9.31 5.13
N GLU A 94 2.55 9.11 4.67
CA GLU A 94 3.54 10.18 4.53
C GLU A 94 3.10 11.25 3.52
N LEU A 95 2.54 10.86 2.38
CA LEU A 95 1.97 11.79 1.40
C LEU A 95 0.83 12.64 1.98
N LEU A 96 0.02 12.07 2.88
CA LEU A 96 -1.10 12.77 3.52
C LEU A 96 -0.64 13.68 4.67
N LEU A 97 0.42 13.31 5.39
CA LEU A 97 0.95 14.04 6.54
C LEU A 97 1.96 15.13 6.15
N GLY A 98 2.73 14.88 5.09
CA GLY A 98 3.90 15.66 4.69
C GLY A 98 5.19 15.28 5.43
N GLN A 99 5.17 14.20 6.21
CA GLN A 99 6.31 13.66 6.97
C GLN A 99 6.12 12.15 7.22
N PRO A 100 7.20 11.38 7.46
CA PRO A 100 7.10 9.95 7.73
C PRO A 100 6.17 9.64 8.91
N LEU A 101 5.31 8.62 8.76
CA LEU A 101 4.37 8.22 9.82
C LEU A 101 5.08 7.58 11.02
N PHE A 102 6.15 6.82 10.76
CA PHE A 102 6.89 6.07 11.79
C PHE A 102 8.39 6.42 11.74
N PRO A 103 8.82 7.56 12.30
CA PRO A 103 10.20 8.01 12.25
C PRO A 103 11.06 7.43 13.41
N GLY A 104 11.31 6.12 13.41
CA GLY A 104 12.15 5.49 14.45
C GLY A 104 13.66 5.61 14.18
N ASP A 105 14.48 5.83 15.22
CA ASP A 105 15.94 5.92 15.09
C ASP A 105 16.63 4.55 15.07
N SER A 106 16.05 3.56 15.74
CA SER A 106 16.49 2.17 15.77
C SER A 106 15.35 1.20 15.38
N GLY A 107 15.65 -0.10 15.31
CA GLY A 107 14.59 -1.11 15.10
C GLY A 107 13.56 -1.14 16.23
N VAL A 108 14.01 -0.91 17.47
CA VAL A 108 13.14 -0.85 18.64
C VAL A 108 12.30 0.42 18.62
N ASP A 109 12.90 1.57 18.33
CA ASP A 109 12.16 2.84 18.24
C ASP A 109 11.14 2.83 17.10
N GLN A 110 11.47 2.18 15.98
CA GLN A 110 10.53 1.97 14.87
C GLN A 110 9.28 1.24 15.35
N LEU A 111 9.43 0.17 16.14
CA LEU A 111 8.30 -0.55 16.72
C LEU A 111 7.52 0.30 17.72
N VAL A 112 8.21 1.13 18.51
CA VAL A 112 7.56 2.07 19.44
C VAL A 112 6.68 3.07 18.69
N GLU A 113 7.14 3.65 17.58
CA GLU A 113 6.33 4.55 16.74
C GLU A 113 5.10 3.85 16.16
N ILE A 114 5.24 2.59 15.73
CA ILE A 114 4.11 1.78 15.26
C ILE A 114 3.09 1.55 16.38
N ILE A 115 3.54 1.19 17.58
CA ILE A 115 2.68 0.94 18.74
C ILE A 115 1.94 2.21 19.18
N LYS A 116 2.55 3.39 19.09
CA LYS A 116 1.87 4.66 19.40
C LYS A 116 0.63 4.87 18.52
N VAL A 117 0.69 4.43 17.26
CA VAL A 117 -0.40 4.58 16.29
C VAL A 117 -1.38 3.42 16.37
N LEU A 118 -0.93 2.18 16.22
CA LEU A 118 -1.79 0.99 16.14
C LEU A 118 -2.19 0.43 17.50
N GLY A 119 -1.49 0.83 18.57
CA GLY A 119 -1.59 0.21 19.89
C GLY A 119 -0.69 -1.01 20.00
N THR A 120 -0.64 -1.58 21.21
CA THR A 120 0.16 -2.78 21.49
C THR A 120 -0.41 -3.98 20.74
N PRO A 121 0.40 -4.73 19.97
CA PRO A 121 -0.07 -5.90 19.26
C PRO A 121 -0.53 -6.97 20.25
N THR A 122 -1.63 -7.65 19.90
CA THR A 122 -2.12 -8.80 20.64
C THR A 122 -1.16 -10.00 20.50
N LYS A 123 -1.30 -11.00 21.38
CA LYS A 123 -0.50 -12.24 21.28
C LYS A 123 -0.70 -12.95 19.94
N GLU A 124 -1.90 -12.89 19.38
CA GLU A 124 -2.23 -13.49 18.08
C GLU A 124 -1.54 -12.75 16.94
N GLU A 125 -1.51 -11.42 16.99
CA GLU A 125 -0.79 -10.60 16.01
C GLU A 125 0.72 -10.79 16.10
N ILE A 126 1.30 -10.91 17.30
CA ILE A 126 2.72 -11.21 17.45
C ILE A 126 3.05 -12.56 16.82
N ARG A 127 2.23 -13.59 17.09
CA ARG A 127 2.41 -14.93 16.51
C ARG A 127 2.27 -14.94 14.99
N SER A 128 1.39 -14.12 14.43
CA SER A 128 1.22 -14.03 12.98
C SER A 128 2.35 -13.26 12.29
N MET A 129 3.04 -12.38 13.01
CA MET A 129 4.24 -11.69 12.53
C MET A 129 5.50 -12.56 12.64
N ASN A 130 5.68 -13.27 13.75
CA ASN A 130 6.78 -14.22 13.92
C ASN A 130 6.42 -15.27 14.98
N SER A 131 6.16 -16.50 14.55
CA SER A 131 5.79 -17.61 15.44
C SER A 131 6.90 -18.02 16.41
N ASN A 132 8.16 -17.73 16.08
CA ASN A 132 9.32 -18.06 16.91
C ASN A 132 9.63 -16.98 17.96
N TYR A 133 8.88 -15.87 17.96
CA TYR A 133 9.09 -14.78 18.90
C TYR A 133 8.36 -15.05 20.22
N ILE A 134 9.12 -15.45 21.26
CA ILE A 134 8.53 -16.11 22.44
C ILE A 134 8.12 -15.11 23.54
N GLU A 135 8.80 -13.98 23.74
CA GLU A 135 8.35 -13.03 24.77
C GLU A 135 8.99 -11.64 24.69
N PHE A 136 8.14 -10.60 24.60
CA PHE A 136 8.48 -9.24 24.97
C PHE A 136 7.27 -8.59 25.63
N LYS A 137 7.44 -8.05 26.83
CA LYS A 137 6.38 -7.30 27.51
C LYS A 137 6.40 -5.86 27.01
N PHE A 138 5.48 -5.55 26.11
CA PHE A 138 5.23 -4.16 25.75
C PHE A 138 4.33 -3.50 26.81
N PRO A 139 4.57 -2.23 27.13
CA PRO A 139 3.55 -1.41 27.79
C PRO A 139 2.23 -1.52 27.02
N GLN A 140 1.11 -1.60 27.74
CA GLN A 140 -0.21 -1.63 27.12
C GLN A 140 -0.58 -0.20 26.70
N ILE A 141 -0.53 0.05 25.40
CA ILE A 141 -0.80 1.34 24.77
C ILE A 141 -2.04 1.14 23.89
N LYS A 142 -3.04 2.00 24.09
CA LYS A 142 -4.21 2.05 23.21
C LYS A 142 -3.84 2.82 21.95
N GLY A 143 -4.12 2.24 20.79
CA GLY A 143 -3.90 2.90 19.51
C GLY A 143 -4.63 4.23 19.38
N CYS A 144 -4.07 5.10 18.55
CA CYS A 144 -4.65 6.38 18.19
C CYS A 144 -5.72 6.20 17.11
N GLN A 145 -6.79 6.98 17.18
CA GLN A 145 -7.76 7.04 16.09
C GLN A 145 -7.10 7.72 14.87
N TRP A 146 -7.23 7.14 13.68
CA TRP A 146 -6.69 7.71 12.44
C TRP A 146 -7.10 9.18 12.21
N LYS A 147 -8.34 9.55 12.60
CA LYS A 147 -8.85 10.93 12.54
C LYS A 147 -8.06 11.94 13.39
N LYS A 148 -7.33 11.47 14.42
CA LYS A 148 -6.45 12.32 15.26
C LYS A 148 -5.04 12.42 14.70
N ILE A 149 -4.62 11.46 13.88
CA ILE A 149 -3.30 11.42 13.25
C ILE A 149 -3.30 12.32 12.01
N PHE A 150 -4.33 12.17 11.17
CA PHE A 150 -4.45 12.94 9.94
C PHE A 150 -5.14 14.28 10.18
N ARG A 151 -4.84 15.27 9.33
CA ARG A 151 -5.44 16.62 9.40
C ARG A 151 -6.96 16.53 9.16
N ASN A 152 -7.74 17.43 9.75
CA ASN A 152 -9.22 17.48 9.66
C ASN A 152 -9.81 17.44 8.23
N LYS A 153 -9.03 17.69 7.19
CA LYS A 153 -9.47 17.67 5.77
C LYS A 153 -9.17 16.35 5.05
N THR A 154 -8.60 15.36 5.72
CA THR A 154 -8.25 14.09 5.10
C THR A 154 -9.51 13.25 4.88
N PRO A 155 -9.78 12.78 3.65
CA PRO A 155 -10.99 12.00 3.37
C PRO A 155 -11.04 10.69 4.18
N ASP A 156 -12.22 10.33 4.68
CA ASP A 156 -12.43 9.08 5.44
C ASP A 156 -12.00 7.83 4.65
N ALA A 157 -12.28 7.80 3.34
CA ALA A 157 -11.84 6.70 2.46
C ALA A 157 -10.31 6.59 2.34
N ALA A 158 -9.57 7.70 2.46
CA ALA A 158 -8.11 7.69 2.47
C ALA A 158 -7.58 7.05 3.76
N MET A 159 -8.14 7.46 4.90
CA MET A 159 -7.78 6.90 6.21
C MET A 159 -8.12 5.41 6.28
N ASP A 160 -9.25 4.99 5.73
CA ASP A 160 -9.66 3.58 5.65
C ASP A 160 -8.70 2.75 4.78
N PHE A 161 -8.29 3.27 3.61
CA PHE A 161 -7.27 2.62 2.78
C PHE A 161 -5.97 2.39 3.55
N ILE A 162 -5.44 3.46 4.18
CA ILE A 162 -4.22 3.37 4.99
C ILE A 162 -4.38 2.37 6.14
N ALA A 163 -5.50 2.43 6.87
CA ALA A 163 -5.78 1.52 7.97
C ALA A 163 -5.77 0.04 7.55
N LYS A 164 -6.30 -0.26 6.35
CA LYS A 164 -6.32 -1.63 5.82
C LYS A 164 -4.98 -2.10 5.24
N THR A 165 -4.05 -1.18 4.93
CA THR A 165 -2.66 -1.53 4.58
C THR A 165 -1.75 -1.72 5.81
N LEU A 166 -2.00 -0.96 6.89
CA LEU A 166 -1.18 -0.93 8.11
C LEU A 166 -1.75 -1.83 9.22
N ALA A 167 -1.82 -3.13 8.95
CA ALA A 167 -2.20 -4.15 9.93
C ALA A 167 -1.00 -4.97 10.43
N TYR A 168 -0.98 -5.32 11.72
CA TYR A 168 0.06 -6.19 12.28
C TYR A 168 0.05 -7.58 11.64
N THR A 169 -1.13 -8.21 11.56
CA THR A 169 -1.26 -9.51 10.90
C THR A 169 -1.07 -9.35 9.39
N PRO A 170 -0.01 -9.92 8.78
CA PRO A 170 0.31 -9.65 7.37
C PRO A 170 -0.82 -10.05 6.41
N SER A 171 -1.52 -11.16 6.70
CA SER A 171 -2.63 -11.67 5.89
C SER A 171 -3.93 -10.85 5.99
N LYS A 172 -4.00 -9.86 6.89
CA LYS A 172 -5.14 -8.93 6.99
C LYS A 172 -4.92 -7.65 6.19
N ARG A 173 -3.74 -7.46 5.61
CA ARG A 173 -3.46 -6.31 4.74
C ARG A 173 -4.16 -6.49 3.40
N LEU A 174 -4.53 -5.38 2.77
CA LEU A 174 -5.12 -5.40 1.43
C LEU A 174 -4.22 -6.16 0.44
N ASN A 175 -4.82 -7.01 -0.40
CA ASN A 175 -4.15 -7.40 -1.63
C ASN A 175 -3.99 -6.15 -2.51
N PRO A 176 -2.86 -5.95 -3.21
CA PRO A 176 -2.66 -4.76 -4.03
C PRO A 176 -3.76 -4.53 -5.07
N LEU A 177 -4.30 -5.60 -5.67
CA LEU A 177 -5.37 -5.50 -6.65
C LEU A 177 -6.72 -5.14 -6.01
N GLU A 178 -7.03 -5.69 -4.83
CA GLU A 178 -8.17 -5.23 -4.01
C GLU A 178 -7.99 -3.76 -3.60
N GLY A 179 -6.74 -3.36 -3.34
CA GLY A 179 -6.31 -1.99 -3.12
C GLY A 179 -6.72 -1.08 -4.28
N CYS A 180 -6.41 -1.44 -5.53
CA CYS A 180 -6.85 -0.67 -6.70
C CYS A 180 -8.38 -0.51 -6.78
N ALA A 181 -9.16 -1.49 -6.30
CA ALA A 181 -10.61 -1.45 -6.25
C ALA A 181 -11.19 -0.68 -5.04
N HIS A 182 -10.34 -0.14 -4.16
CA HIS A 182 -10.78 0.55 -2.95
C HIS A 182 -11.57 1.84 -3.26
N PRO A 183 -12.61 2.19 -2.46
CA PRO A 183 -13.41 3.41 -2.67
C PRO A 183 -12.60 4.72 -2.66
N PHE A 184 -11.41 4.70 -2.05
CA PHE A 184 -10.48 5.84 -2.10
C PHE A 184 -10.16 6.27 -3.54
N PHE A 185 -10.15 5.32 -4.47
CA PHE A 185 -9.80 5.54 -5.88
C PHE A 185 -11.02 5.77 -6.79
N ASP A 186 -12.26 5.82 -6.26
CA ASP A 186 -13.47 5.97 -7.09
C ASP A 186 -13.46 7.22 -7.97
N GLU A 187 -12.90 8.32 -7.45
CA GLU A 187 -12.76 9.58 -8.20
C GLU A 187 -11.94 9.40 -9.49
N LEU A 188 -10.97 8.47 -9.53
CA LEU A 188 -10.17 8.19 -10.73
C LEU A 188 -10.98 7.44 -11.79
N ARG A 189 -12.04 6.74 -11.39
CA ARG A 189 -12.92 5.94 -12.25
C ARG A 189 -14.10 6.73 -12.80
N THR A 190 -14.26 7.99 -12.37
CA THR A 190 -15.28 8.88 -12.94
C THR A 190 -14.95 9.18 -14.40
N TYR A 191 -15.94 9.05 -15.28
CA TYR A 191 -15.80 9.43 -16.68
C TYR A 191 -15.41 10.92 -16.79
N GLY A 192 -14.39 11.22 -17.58
CA GLY A 192 -13.88 12.59 -17.73
C GLY A 192 -13.18 13.13 -16.48
N ALA A 193 -12.65 12.28 -15.59
CA ALA A 193 -11.79 12.74 -14.50
C ALA A 193 -10.62 13.57 -15.04
N GLU A 194 -10.34 14.71 -14.40
CA GLU A 194 -9.27 15.64 -14.79
C GLU A 194 -8.25 15.83 -13.65
N LEU A 195 -7.01 16.08 -14.03
CA LEU A 195 -5.95 16.47 -13.12
C LEU A 195 -6.19 17.91 -12.63
N PRO A 196 -5.83 18.24 -11.37
CA PRO A 196 -5.97 19.59 -10.85
C PRO A 196 -5.17 20.60 -11.68
N ASN A 197 -5.52 21.88 -11.56
CA ASN A 197 -4.81 23.01 -12.20
C ASN A 197 -4.80 22.92 -13.75
N ASN A 198 -5.90 22.47 -14.36
CA ASN A 198 -6.03 22.28 -15.81
C ASN A 198 -4.97 21.31 -16.38
N GLY A 199 -4.62 20.27 -15.61
CA GLY A 199 -3.60 19.30 -15.99
C GLY A 199 -4.03 18.31 -17.08
N GLY A 200 -5.27 18.41 -17.59
CA GLY A 200 -5.83 17.50 -18.58
C GLY A 200 -6.20 16.14 -17.97
N SER A 201 -6.24 15.09 -18.81
CA SER A 201 -6.61 13.74 -18.38
C SER A 201 -5.49 13.06 -17.58
N PRO A 202 -5.84 12.19 -16.61
CA PRO A 202 -4.89 11.28 -15.98
C PRO A 202 -4.13 10.42 -17.00
N PRO A 203 -2.95 9.88 -16.63
CA PRO A 203 -2.29 8.85 -17.44
C PRO A 203 -3.19 7.61 -17.61
N PRO A 204 -2.85 6.67 -18.51
CA PRO A 204 -3.57 5.40 -18.61
C PRO A 204 -3.60 4.68 -17.25
N LEU A 205 -4.81 4.44 -16.73
CA LEU A 205 -5.04 3.76 -15.44
C LEU A 205 -5.69 2.39 -15.62
N PHE A 206 -6.52 2.24 -16.65
CA PHE A 206 -7.40 1.09 -16.86
C PHE A 206 -7.01 0.22 -18.08
N ASP A 207 -5.82 0.43 -18.61
CA ASP A 207 -5.18 -0.37 -19.66
C ASP A 207 -4.63 -1.69 -19.10
N TRP A 208 -5.50 -2.46 -18.45
CA TRP A 208 -5.17 -3.71 -17.77
C TRP A 208 -4.79 -4.81 -18.77
N THR A 209 -3.74 -5.57 -18.45
CA THR A 209 -3.41 -6.79 -19.20
C THR A 209 -4.19 -8.00 -18.67
N PRO A 210 -4.41 -9.05 -19.49
CA PRO A 210 -5.02 -10.30 -19.02
C PRO A 210 -4.26 -10.94 -17.84
N HIS A 211 -2.95 -10.72 -17.75
CA HIS A 211 -2.15 -11.21 -16.63
C HIS A 211 -2.46 -10.47 -15.32
N GLU A 212 -2.65 -9.15 -15.36
CA GLU A 212 -2.99 -8.36 -14.16
C GLU A 212 -4.40 -8.69 -13.63
N LEU A 213 -5.31 -9.07 -14.52
CA LEU A 213 -6.72 -9.36 -14.20
C LEU A 213 -6.98 -10.82 -13.77
N ALA A 214 -5.97 -11.53 -13.30
CA ALA A 214 -6.14 -12.87 -12.72
C ALA A 214 -6.80 -12.79 -11.33
N ALA A 215 -8.04 -12.30 -11.28
CA ALA A 215 -8.79 -12.00 -10.07
C ALA A 215 -10.27 -12.42 -10.18
N PRO A 216 -10.96 -12.64 -9.05
CA PRO A 216 -12.39 -12.91 -9.05
C PRO A 216 -13.20 -11.81 -9.76
N GLN A 217 -14.29 -12.19 -10.45
CA GLN A 217 -15.12 -11.29 -11.26
C GLN A 217 -15.62 -10.05 -10.48
N GLU A 218 -15.94 -10.20 -9.20
CA GLU A 218 -16.41 -9.11 -8.33
C GLU A 218 -15.43 -7.92 -8.26
N TRP A 219 -14.13 -8.18 -8.44
CA TRP A 219 -13.09 -7.16 -8.42
C TRP A 219 -12.92 -6.53 -9.80
N LEU A 220 -13.07 -7.31 -10.87
CA LEU A 220 -12.99 -6.82 -12.24
C LEU A 220 -14.03 -5.72 -12.49
N ASP A 221 -15.26 -5.93 -12.01
CA ASP A 221 -16.36 -4.95 -12.13
C ASP A 221 -16.07 -3.62 -11.43
N LYS A 222 -15.19 -3.62 -10.42
CA LYS A 222 -14.73 -2.40 -9.71
C LYS A 222 -13.47 -1.79 -10.33
N LEU A 223 -12.62 -2.60 -10.96
CA LEU A 223 -11.34 -2.17 -11.53
C LEU A 223 -11.50 -1.54 -12.91
N ILE A 224 -12.49 -2.00 -13.68
CA ILE A 224 -12.76 -1.57 -15.05
C ILE A 224 -14.06 -0.76 -15.06
N PRO A 225 -13.99 0.58 -15.17
CA PRO A 225 -15.17 1.40 -15.28
C PRO A 225 -16.01 1.05 -16.53
N PRO A 226 -17.35 1.14 -16.48
CA PRO A 226 -18.21 0.76 -17.61
C PRO A 226 -17.93 1.51 -18.93
N TRP A 227 -17.37 2.71 -18.85
CA TRP A 227 -17.00 3.54 -20.00
C TRP A 227 -15.69 3.12 -20.68
N VAL A 228 -14.92 2.21 -20.08
CA VAL A 228 -13.71 1.64 -20.69
C VAL A 228 -14.06 0.55 -21.70
N ASP A 229 -15.00 -0.35 -21.35
CA ASP A 229 -15.43 -1.44 -22.23
C ASP A 229 -16.51 -1.05 -23.25
N GLY A 230 -17.32 -0.02 -22.93
CA GLY A 230 -18.37 0.49 -23.80
C GLY A 230 -17.88 1.64 -24.67
N GLY A 231 -17.07 1.35 -25.69
CA GLY A 231 -16.58 2.36 -26.64
C GLY A 231 -17.70 3.28 -27.10
N ASP A 232 -17.52 4.60 -26.93
CA ASP A 232 -18.37 5.76 -27.30
C ASP A 232 -19.91 5.73 -27.05
N GLU A 233 -20.57 4.58 -26.90
CA GLU A 233 -22.03 4.41 -26.83
C GLU A 233 -22.58 4.40 -25.39
N LYS A 234 -21.73 4.20 -24.37
CA LYS A 234 -22.11 4.26 -22.94
C LYS A 234 -21.61 5.54 -22.25
N GLN A 235 -21.45 6.63 -23.00
CA GLN A 235 -21.14 7.95 -22.46
C GLN A 235 -22.42 8.59 -21.91
N PRO A 236 -22.57 8.80 -20.59
CA PRO A 236 -23.70 9.56 -20.08
C PRO A 236 -23.54 11.03 -20.48
N GLY A 237 -24.34 11.48 -21.45
CA GLY A 237 -24.39 12.89 -21.87
C GLY A 237 -24.17 13.19 -23.36
N ARG A 238 -24.22 12.19 -24.25
CA ARG A 238 -24.52 12.43 -25.68
C ARG A 238 -26.02 12.38 -25.93
#